data_AF-A0A962NJ16-F1
#
_entry.id   AF-A0A962NJ16-F1
#
_cell.length_a   1.000
_cell.length_b   1.000
_cell.length_c   1.000
_cell.angle_alpha   90.00
_cell.angle_beta   90.00
_cell.angle_gamma   90.00
#
_symmetry.space_group_name_H-M   'P 1'
#
loop_
_entity.id
_entity.type
_entity.pdbx_description
1 polymer ?
#
loop_
_entity_poly.entity_id
_entity_poly.type
_entity_poly.pdbx_seq_one_letter_code
_entity_poly.pdbx_strand_id
1 'polypeptide(L)'
;TLIFKLVNINDSCKPVVGSAVYAWHCDKDGVYSGYGQGSGERFLRGVQVSDRSGQVVFQTIYPGWYAGRITHIHFRVYLNESTSGNGIATSQVAFPVDVTTAVYNSALYAARGQNTSVTSFSADNVFRDGVSFQLASMSGNPNVGYVATLIVGIAV
;
A
#
# COMPACT_ATOMS: atom_id res chain seq x y z
N THR A 1 -8.60 -4.14 5.19
CA THR A 1 -9.02 -2.89 4.54
C THR A 1 -7.87 -1.92 4.46
N LEU A 2 -7.65 -1.30 3.31
CA LEU A 2 -6.66 -0.24 3.10
C LEU A 2 -7.39 1.08 2.84
N ILE A 3 -7.01 2.12 3.54
CA ILE A 3 -7.59 3.46 3.46
C ILE A 3 -6.50 4.46 3.11
N PHE A 4 -6.69 5.24 2.05
CA PHE A 4 -5.93 6.45 1.79
C PHE A 4 -6.76 7.66 2.18
N LYS A 5 -6.17 8.61 2.91
CA LYS A 5 -6.74 9.92 3.21
C LYS A 5 -5.99 10.99 2.43
N LEU A 6 -6.57 11.49 1.35
CA LEU A 6 -5.94 12.47 0.48
C LEU A 6 -6.18 13.88 1.01
N VAL A 7 -5.11 14.64 1.23
CA VAL A 7 -5.16 16.01 1.76
C VAL A 7 -4.33 16.97 0.90
N ASN A 8 -4.82 18.20 0.71
CA ASN A 8 -4.09 19.23 -0.01
C ASN A 8 -3.13 19.98 0.92
N ILE A 9 -1.83 19.82 0.72
CA ILE A 9 -0.83 20.49 1.55
C ILE A 9 -0.72 22.00 1.29
N ASN A 10 -1.25 22.50 0.16
CA ASN A 10 -1.32 23.92 -0.15
C ASN A 10 -2.58 24.60 0.39
N ASP A 11 -3.57 23.84 0.88
CA ASP A 11 -4.85 24.35 1.37
C ASP A 11 -5.18 23.77 2.74
N SER A 12 -4.30 24.02 3.72
CA SER A 12 -4.52 23.66 5.14
C SER A 12 -4.90 22.19 5.38
N CYS A 13 -4.37 21.27 4.56
CA CYS A 13 -4.68 19.83 4.59
C CYS A 13 -6.18 19.52 4.40
N LYS A 14 -6.93 20.34 3.66
CA LYS A 14 -8.32 20.03 3.30
C LYS A 14 -8.40 18.74 2.47
N PRO A 15 -9.49 17.96 2.60
CA PRO A 15 -9.68 16.75 1.81
C PRO A 15 -9.65 16.99 0.30
N VAL A 16 -8.98 16.11 -0.45
CA VAL A 16 -9.02 16.14 -1.92
C VAL A 16 -10.06 15.16 -2.42
N VAL A 17 -11.13 15.70 -3.00
CA VAL A 17 -12.31 14.96 -3.50
C VAL A 17 -12.14 14.66 -4.99
N GLY A 18 -12.63 13.51 -5.45
CA GLY A 18 -12.61 13.16 -6.88
C GLY A 18 -11.21 12.81 -7.42
N SER A 19 -10.24 12.48 -6.56
CA SER A 19 -8.95 11.95 -6.99
C SER A 19 -9.01 10.43 -7.09
N ALA A 20 -8.55 9.87 -8.21
CA ALA A 20 -8.44 8.42 -8.35
C ALA A 20 -7.11 7.93 -7.78
N VAL A 21 -7.14 6.85 -7.01
CA VAL A 21 -5.95 6.15 -6.54
C VAL A 21 -5.93 4.78 -7.18
N TYR A 22 -4.84 4.47 -7.89
CA TYR A 22 -4.52 3.12 -8.33
C TYR A 22 -3.61 2.48 -7.30
N ALA A 23 -4.01 1.33 -6.73
CA ALA A 23 -3.19 0.56 -5.79
C ALA A 23 -2.88 -0.83 -6.36
N TRP A 24 -1.66 -1.31 -6.12
CA TRP A 24 -1.26 -2.66 -6.51
C TRP A 24 -0.20 -3.25 -5.58
N HIS A 25 -0.19 -4.57 -5.42
CA HIS A 25 0.81 -5.29 -4.64
C HIS A 25 0.93 -6.75 -5.06
N CYS A 26 1.94 -7.44 -4.52
CA CYS A 26 2.10 -8.88 -4.69
C CYS A 26 1.12 -9.66 -3.79
N ASP A 27 0.86 -10.92 -4.13
CA ASP A 27 0.10 -11.82 -3.28
C ASP A 27 0.87 -12.21 -2.00
N LYS A 28 0.29 -13.12 -1.21
CA LYS A 28 0.88 -13.60 0.05
C LYS A 28 2.24 -14.27 -0.12
N ASP A 29 2.55 -14.78 -1.31
CA ASP A 29 3.76 -15.53 -1.61
C ASP A 29 4.81 -14.68 -2.35
N GLY A 30 4.48 -13.41 -2.64
CA GLY A 30 5.38 -12.47 -3.30
C GLY A 30 5.23 -12.41 -4.82
N VAL A 31 4.15 -12.96 -5.39
CA VAL A 31 3.90 -12.97 -6.83
C VAL A 31 3.05 -11.77 -7.23
N TYR A 32 3.48 -11.05 -8.28
CA TYR A 32 2.68 -10.00 -8.90
C TYR A 32 1.87 -10.54 -10.08
N SER A 33 0.61 -10.11 -10.18
CA SER A 33 -0.15 -10.25 -11.42
C SER A 33 0.48 -9.42 -12.54
N GLY A 34 0.39 -9.91 -13.79
CA GLY A 34 0.96 -9.29 -14.98
C GLY A 34 2.44 -9.60 -15.26
N TYR A 35 3.13 -10.32 -14.37
CA TYR A 35 4.55 -10.63 -14.52
C TYR A 35 4.86 -12.08 -14.10
N GLY A 36 5.85 -12.70 -14.74
CA GLY A 36 6.34 -14.03 -14.36
C GLY A 36 5.21 -15.04 -14.18
N GLN A 37 5.11 -15.64 -12.99
CA GLN A 37 4.07 -16.60 -12.63
C GLN A 37 2.64 -16.04 -12.66
N GLY A 38 2.47 -14.71 -12.49
CA GLY A 38 1.18 -14.04 -12.60
C GLY A 38 0.89 -13.47 -13.99
N SER A 39 1.64 -13.84 -15.03
CA SER A 39 1.41 -13.33 -16.39
C SER A 39 -0.02 -13.61 -16.88
N GLY A 40 -0.64 -12.62 -17.52
CA GLY A 40 -2.05 -12.70 -17.96
C GLY A 40 -3.08 -12.36 -16.89
N GLU A 41 -2.70 -12.39 -15.61
CA GLU A 41 -3.58 -12.10 -14.48
C GLU A 41 -3.64 -10.61 -14.12
N ARG A 42 -4.67 -10.23 -13.35
CA ARG A 42 -4.87 -8.86 -12.84
C ARG A 42 -5.28 -8.77 -11.36
N PHE A 43 -5.08 -9.84 -10.59
CA PHE A 43 -5.38 -9.83 -9.15
C PHE A 43 -4.60 -8.73 -8.40
N LEU A 44 -5.14 -8.28 -7.27
CA LEU A 44 -4.50 -7.33 -6.33
C LEU A 44 -4.08 -6.00 -6.99
N ARG A 45 -4.90 -5.55 -7.94
CA ARG A 45 -4.80 -4.27 -8.65
C ARG A 45 -6.19 -3.64 -8.66
N GLY A 46 -6.29 -2.36 -8.35
CA GLY A 46 -7.59 -1.69 -8.35
C GLY A 46 -7.49 -0.18 -8.32
N VAL A 47 -8.54 0.47 -8.83
CA VAL A 47 -8.70 1.93 -8.78
C VAL A 47 -9.94 2.26 -7.97
N GLN A 48 -9.84 3.26 -7.12
CA GLN A 48 -10.97 3.83 -6.40
C GLN A 48 -10.84 5.35 -6.37
N VAL A 49 -11.97 6.05 -6.32
CA VAL A 49 -12.03 7.52 -6.32
C VAL A 49 -12.30 8.03 -4.91
N SER A 50 -11.66 9.14 -4.53
CA SER A 50 -11.83 9.73 -3.21
C SER A 50 -13.21 10.34 -3.03
N ASP A 51 -13.83 10.01 -1.89
CA ASP A 51 -15.13 10.55 -1.51
C ASP A 51 -15.04 12.01 -1.02
N ARG A 52 -16.16 12.56 -0.53
CA ARG A 52 -16.25 13.94 -0.01
C ARG A 52 -15.35 14.22 1.21
N SER A 53 -14.89 13.17 1.88
CA SER A 53 -13.93 13.26 2.99
C SER A 53 -12.48 12.99 2.54
N GLY A 54 -12.24 12.89 1.23
CA GLY A 54 -10.93 12.59 0.66
C GLY A 54 -10.49 11.15 0.88
N GLN A 55 -11.42 10.25 1.24
CA GLN A 55 -11.11 8.86 1.56
C GLN A 55 -11.24 7.96 0.35
N VAL A 56 -10.25 7.09 0.18
CA VAL A 56 -10.26 5.99 -0.78
C VAL A 56 -10.11 4.67 -0.04
N VAL A 57 -11.00 3.71 -0.30
CA VAL A 57 -11.06 2.45 0.45
C VAL A 57 -10.91 1.24 -0.47
N PHE A 58 -10.00 0.34 -0.13
CA PHE A 58 -9.82 -0.95 -0.77
C PHE A 58 -10.05 -2.09 0.23
N GLN A 59 -10.69 -3.16 -0.23
CA GLN A 59 -10.61 -4.46 0.45
C GLN A 59 -9.56 -5.31 -0.26
N THR A 60 -8.55 -5.72 0.50
CA THR A 60 -7.43 -6.52 0.01
C THR A 60 -6.81 -7.34 1.14
N ILE A 61 -5.94 -8.28 0.78
CA ILE A 61 -5.13 -9.07 1.71
C ILE A 61 -3.90 -8.30 2.17
N TYR A 62 -3.24 -8.79 3.22
CA TYR A 62 -1.89 -8.33 3.55
C TYR A 62 -0.89 -8.84 2.48
N PRO A 63 0.00 -8.01 1.92
CA PRO A 63 0.95 -8.48 0.92
C PRO A 63 2.01 -9.41 1.53
N GLY A 64 2.51 -10.35 0.73
CA GLY A 64 3.72 -11.10 1.04
C GLY A 64 4.99 -10.27 0.77
N TRP A 65 6.11 -10.97 0.62
CA TRP A 65 7.39 -10.36 0.31
C TRP A 65 8.12 -11.10 -0.83
N TYR A 66 8.90 -10.33 -1.56
CA TYR A 66 9.82 -10.81 -2.60
C TYR A 66 11.22 -10.26 -2.33
N ALA A 67 12.23 -10.90 -2.92
CA ALA A 67 13.63 -10.62 -2.59
C ALA A 67 14.01 -9.16 -2.88
N GLY A 68 14.74 -8.54 -1.94
CA GLY A 68 15.32 -7.22 -2.10
C GLY A 68 14.43 -6.05 -1.70
N ARG A 69 13.20 -6.31 -1.22
CA ARG A 69 12.27 -5.26 -0.78
C ARG A 69 11.57 -5.63 0.52
N ILE A 70 11.25 -4.62 1.34
CA ILE A 70 10.33 -4.73 2.48
C ILE A 70 8.90 -4.91 1.97
N THR A 71 8.04 -5.57 2.75
CA THR A 71 6.60 -5.73 2.48
C THR A 71 5.91 -4.38 2.21
N HIS A 72 5.19 -4.25 1.09
CA HIS A 72 4.57 -2.97 0.72
C HIS A 72 3.37 -3.11 -0.20
N ILE A 73 2.59 -2.03 -0.27
CA ILE A 73 1.57 -1.79 -1.30
C ILE A 73 1.95 -0.55 -2.09
N HIS A 74 2.00 -0.63 -3.41
CA HIS A 74 2.21 0.54 -4.24
C HIS A 74 0.91 1.31 -4.44
N PHE A 75 1.05 2.62 -4.66
CA PHE A 75 -0.08 3.42 -5.13
C PHE A 75 0.35 4.57 -6.04
N ARG A 76 -0.60 5.03 -6.85
CA ARG A 76 -0.48 6.22 -7.69
C ARG A 76 -1.75 7.03 -7.63
N VAL A 77 -1.62 8.35 -7.49
CA VAL A 77 -2.74 9.30 -7.38
C VAL A 77 -2.90 10.06 -8.69
N TYR A 78 -4.14 10.23 -9.11
CA TYR A 78 -4.57 10.99 -10.27
C TYR A 78 -5.62 12.01 -9.86
N LEU A 79 -5.69 13.15 -10.55
CA LEU A 79 -6.69 14.19 -10.30
C LEU A 79 -7.87 14.05 -11.26
N ASN A 80 -8.99 14.69 -10.90
CA ASN A 80 -10.18 14.83 -11.74
C ASN A 80 -10.74 13.49 -12.23
N GLU A 81 -10.76 12.49 -11.35
CA GLU A 81 -11.24 11.12 -11.58
C GLU A 81 -10.52 10.39 -12.73
N SER A 82 -9.41 10.94 -13.25
CA SER A 82 -8.65 10.35 -14.32
C SER A 82 -7.99 9.05 -13.87
N THR A 83 -7.94 8.06 -14.75
CA THR A 83 -7.18 6.81 -14.54
C THR A 83 -6.07 6.64 -15.59
N SER A 84 -5.75 7.71 -16.31
CA SER A 84 -4.79 7.71 -17.43
C SER A 84 -3.83 8.89 -17.35
N GLY A 85 -2.74 8.80 -18.11
CA GLY A 85 -1.69 9.83 -18.13
C GLY A 85 -0.76 9.80 -16.91
N ASN A 86 -0.14 10.94 -16.62
CA ASN A 86 0.79 11.08 -15.51
C ASN A 86 0.03 11.37 -14.21
N GLY A 87 0.08 10.43 -13.26
CA GLY A 87 -0.38 10.67 -11.90
C GLY A 87 0.45 11.75 -11.20
N ILE A 88 -0.17 12.49 -10.27
CA ILE A 88 0.42 13.60 -9.52
C ILE A 88 1.37 13.13 -8.42
N ALA A 89 1.20 11.89 -7.95
CA ALA A 89 2.06 11.25 -6.97
C ALA A 89 2.13 9.74 -7.20
N THR A 90 3.31 9.16 -7.06
CA THR A 90 3.54 7.71 -7.02
C THR A 90 4.36 7.41 -5.77
N SER A 91 3.91 6.48 -4.94
CA SER A 91 4.62 6.09 -3.73
C SER A 91 4.21 4.67 -3.31
N GLN A 92 4.46 4.34 -2.06
CA GLN A 92 4.25 3.02 -1.49
C GLN A 92 3.89 3.12 -0.01
N VAL A 93 3.15 2.12 0.48
CA VAL A 93 2.73 1.95 1.86
C VAL A 93 3.68 0.97 2.53
N ALA A 94 4.27 1.38 3.65
CA ALA A 94 4.99 0.53 4.60
C ALA A 94 4.07 0.15 5.77
N PHE A 95 4.43 -0.92 6.48
CA PHE A 95 3.69 -1.42 7.63
C PHE A 95 4.60 -1.56 8.86
N PRO A 96 4.08 -1.33 10.09
CA PRO A 96 4.81 -1.61 11.31
C PRO A 96 5.41 -3.02 11.34
N VAL A 97 6.62 -3.13 11.89
CA VAL A 97 7.40 -4.38 11.89
C VAL A 97 6.67 -5.47 12.68
N ASP A 98 6.13 -5.12 13.85
CA ASP A 98 5.37 -6.02 14.71
C ASP A 98 4.12 -6.59 14.02
N VAL A 99 3.39 -5.75 13.28
CA VAL A 99 2.24 -6.18 12.47
C VAL A 99 2.66 -7.15 11.37
N THR A 100 3.74 -6.84 10.65
CA THR A 100 4.28 -7.74 9.61
C THR A 100 4.71 -9.08 10.21
N THR A 101 5.41 -9.06 11.35
CA THR A 101 5.83 -10.27 12.05
C THR A 101 4.63 -11.12 12.47
N ALA A 102 3.59 -10.51 13.03
CA ALA A 102 2.36 -11.23 13.42
C ALA A 102 1.65 -11.87 12.23
N VAL A 103 1.53 -11.16 11.10
CA VAL A 103 0.92 -11.71 9.87
C VAL A 103 1.73 -12.89 9.35
N TYR A 104 3.06 -12.76 9.27
CA TYR A 104 3.93 -13.81 8.72
C TYR A 104 4.07 -15.03 9.62
N ASN A 105 3.71 -14.92 10.91
CA ASN A 105 3.57 -16.06 11.82
C ASN A 105 2.21 -16.75 11.73
N SER A 106 1.24 -16.19 10.99
CA SER A 106 -0.08 -16.82 10.82
C SER A 106 -0.03 -18.01 9.86
N ALA A 107 -0.97 -18.95 10.01
CA ALA A 107 -0.98 -20.19 9.24
C ALA A 107 -0.95 -20.00 7.71
N LEU A 108 -1.63 -18.96 7.19
CA LEU A 108 -1.70 -18.69 5.75
C LEU A 108 -0.35 -18.22 5.16
N TYR A 109 0.48 -17.54 5.96
CA TYR A 109 1.75 -16.96 5.52
C TYR A 109 2.97 -17.76 6.01
N ALA A 110 2.79 -18.68 6.97
CA ALA A 110 3.88 -19.41 7.61
C ALA A 110 4.80 -20.15 6.63
N ALA A 111 4.26 -20.63 5.51
CA ALA A 111 5.07 -21.30 4.48
C ALA A 111 6.06 -20.36 3.78
N ARG A 112 5.68 -19.08 3.56
CA ARG A 112 6.58 -18.05 3.01
C ARG A 112 7.47 -17.45 4.09
N GLY A 113 6.94 -17.35 5.31
CA GLY A 113 7.67 -16.94 6.51
C GLY A 113 8.14 -15.49 6.50
N GLN A 114 9.02 -15.17 7.47
CA GLN A 114 9.59 -13.83 7.63
C GLN A 114 10.50 -13.47 6.44
N ASN A 115 10.58 -12.18 6.12
CA ASN A 115 11.47 -11.70 5.05
C ASN A 115 12.93 -11.82 5.47
N THR A 116 13.66 -12.71 4.80
CA THR A 116 15.10 -12.93 5.03
C THR A 116 16.00 -12.14 4.09
N SER A 117 15.43 -11.48 3.09
CA SER A 117 16.20 -10.73 2.07
C SER A 117 16.49 -9.29 2.47
N VAL A 118 15.58 -8.63 3.18
CA VAL A 118 15.72 -7.27 3.71
C VAL A 118 15.02 -7.20 5.06
N THR A 119 15.76 -6.84 6.10
CA THR A 119 15.32 -6.97 7.50
C THR A 119 14.97 -5.65 8.17
N SER A 120 15.19 -4.51 7.51
CA SER A 120 14.87 -3.19 8.05
C SER A 120 14.49 -2.22 6.93
N PHE A 121 13.77 -1.15 7.28
CA PHE A 121 13.50 -0.05 6.34
C PHE A 121 14.79 0.62 5.85
N SER A 122 15.81 0.74 6.70
CA SER A 122 17.11 1.32 6.32
C SER A 122 17.89 0.50 5.30
N ALA A 123 17.63 -0.81 5.21
CA ALA A 123 18.24 -1.71 4.24
C ALA A 123 17.47 -1.77 2.90
N ASP A 124 16.23 -1.29 2.85
CA ASP A 124 15.45 -1.19 1.61
C ASP A 124 15.81 0.09 0.84
N ASN A 125 16.20 -0.05 -0.42
CA ASN A 125 16.68 1.06 -1.24
C ASN A 125 15.62 2.12 -1.58
N VAL A 126 14.35 1.86 -1.29
CA VAL A 126 13.21 2.77 -1.55
C VAL A 126 12.60 3.32 -0.25
N PHE A 127 12.65 2.58 0.85
CA PHE A 127 12.10 3.06 2.15
C PHE A 127 13.12 3.79 3.03
N ARG A 128 14.43 3.57 2.82
CA ARG A 128 15.51 4.04 3.72
C ARG A 128 15.50 5.53 4.04
N ASP A 129 14.93 6.36 3.19
CA ASP A 129 14.93 7.82 3.26
C ASP A 129 13.52 8.45 3.29
N GLY A 130 12.45 7.63 3.29
CA GLY A 130 11.07 8.12 3.15
C GLY A 130 10.02 7.43 4.03
N VAL A 131 10.40 6.40 4.81
CA VAL A 131 9.42 5.55 5.51
C VAL A 131 8.48 6.31 6.45
N SER A 132 8.93 7.40 7.07
CA SER A 132 8.08 8.22 7.97
C SER A 132 6.84 8.80 7.29
N PHE A 133 6.89 9.03 5.98
CA PHE A 133 5.75 9.49 5.18
C PHE A 133 4.94 8.34 4.55
N GLN A 134 5.41 7.11 4.68
CA GLN A 134 4.87 5.92 4.00
C GLN A 134 4.31 4.89 4.98
N LEU A 135 4.60 5.02 6.27
CA LEU A 135 4.19 4.07 7.31
C LEU A 135 2.70 4.21 7.64
N ALA A 136 1.93 3.15 7.38
CA ALA A 136 0.51 3.13 7.70
C ALA A 136 0.26 3.02 9.21
N SER A 137 -0.78 3.72 9.67
CA SER A 137 -1.39 3.44 10.97
C SER A 137 -2.23 2.17 10.86
N MET A 138 -2.08 1.27 11.84
CA MET A 138 -2.69 -0.07 11.83
C MET A 138 -3.64 -0.25 13.00
N SER A 139 -4.76 -0.93 12.74
CA SER A 139 -5.64 -1.48 13.78
C SER A 139 -6.16 -2.86 13.36
N GLY A 140 -6.63 -3.66 14.32
CA GLY A 140 -7.05 -5.04 14.09
C GLY A 140 -5.95 -6.05 14.39
N ASN A 141 -6.13 -7.28 13.91
CA ASN A 141 -5.21 -8.40 14.15
C ASN A 141 -5.39 -9.50 13.07
N PRO A 142 -4.52 -10.53 13.02
CA PRO A 142 -4.59 -11.53 11.95
C PRO A 142 -5.87 -12.38 11.93
N ASN A 143 -6.62 -12.46 13.05
CA ASN A 143 -7.82 -13.29 13.15
C ASN A 143 -9.08 -12.58 12.64
N VAL A 144 -9.15 -11.26 12.78
CA VAL A 144 -10.32 -10.45 12.35
C VAL A 144 -10.03 -9.58 11.12
N GLY A 145 -8.77 -9.51 10.71
CA GLY A 145 -8.29 -8.62 9.66
C GLY A 145 -7.74 -7.30 10.20
N TYR A 146 -7.03 -6.59 9.32
CA TYR A 146 -6.43 -5.29 9.62
C TYR A 146 -7.12 -4.15 8.87
N VAL A 147 -7.11 -2.97 9.48
CA VAL A 147 -7.31 -1.69 8.80
C VAL A 147 -5.99 -0.94 8.77
N ALA A 148 -5.48 -0.70 7.56
CA ALA A 148 -4.32 0.15 7.29
C ALA A 148 -4.80 1.52 6.81
N THR A 149 -4.33 2.60 7.44
CA THR A 149 -4.62 3.97 7.00
C THR A 149 -3.32 4.72 6.70
N LEU A 150 -3.22 5.30 5.52
CA LEU A 150 -2.15 6.23 5.15
C LEU A 150 -2.73 7.60 4.79
N ILE A 151 -2.21 8.67 5.41
CA ILE A 151 -2.49 10.04 4.98
C ILE A 151 -1.53 10.38 3.86
N VAL A 152 -2.07 10.83 2.72
CA VAL A 152 -1.29 11.19 1.53
C VAL A 152 -1.49 12.68 1.27
N GLY A 153 -0.45 13.46 1.57
CA GLY A 153 -0.39 14.86 1.20
C GLY A 153 -0.04 15.03 -0.27
N ILE A 154 -0.87 15.75 -1.03
CA ILE A 154 -0.61 16.14 -2.41
C ILE A 154 -0.66 17.67 -2.53
N ALA A 155 0.21 18.24 -3.36
CA ALA A 155 0.28 19.68 -3.61
C ALA A 155 -0.58 20.01 -4.84
N VAL A 156 -1.82 20.44 -4.60
CA VAL A 156 -2.79 20.77 -5.65
C VAL A 156 -3.46 22.11 -5.43
#